data_AF-A0A2N3ATW8-F1
#
_entry.id   AF-A0A2N3ATW8-F1
#
_cell.length_a   1.000
_cell.length_b   1.000
_cell.length_c   1.000
_cell.angle_alpha   90.00
_cell.angle_beta   90.00
_cell.angle_gamma   90.00
#
_symmetry.space_group_name_H-M   'P 1'
#
loop_
_entity.id
_entity.type
_entity.pdbx_description
1 polymer ?
#
loop_
_entity_poly.entity_id
_entity_poly.type
_entity_poly.pdbx_seq_one_letter_code
_entity_poly.pdbx_strand_id
1 'polypeptide(L)'
;MRQKELRLALVCYGGVSLAVYMHGITKEVWHLARASRAFHHPSEVTLGGVAAAYREFLEAIERDHGLKLRVLPDILTGASAGGINAVFLAQAIHAGHSLEPLTDLWLENADVSKLTDPDAEPMWRYAKFWAQPIAEWFLRRPGNAVSATVSPETRAEVRRKVSRFVRGRWFSPPFSGERFSGMLFEALGKMAEDGDGMPLLPPGYPVDLAVTATDFRGHPETLRLNSPPQVEETEHRLPICFRARVGNDPAIGLADRLELVLAARATASFPGAFPPLTLAEIDHLAEAEGHHWASRGAFLGRIMPTHVERGTVDDVALIDGSVLVNAPFGAALTALHGRPAQREVDRRFVYLDPRPDGGGIDPGTRTREVGFFGAIFGSLSTIPREQPIRDDLERIAMQSRDAARQKRIVMDLQTDIDLAVEKLFGYTFLLD
;
A
#
# COMPACT_ATOMS: atom_id res chain seq x y z
N MET A 1 -35.57 -9.21 -0.28
CA MET A 1 -34.46 -8.55 -1.01
C MET A 1 -33.14 -9.10 -0.49
N ARG A 2 -32.24 -9.55 -1.37
CA ARG A 2 -30.98 -10.18 -0.95
C ARG A 2 -29.96 -9.10 -0.59
N GLN A 3 -29.23 -9.29 0.51
CA GLN A 3 -28.14 -8.39 0.92
C GLN A 3 -26.81 -9.14 0.86
N LYS A 4 -25.79 -8.51 0.27
CA LYS A 4 -24.45 -9.10 0.13
C LYS A 4 -23.37 -8.06 0.37
N GLU A 5 -22.28 -8.47 0.98
CA GLU A 5 -21.09 -7.66 1.19
C GLU A 5 -19.96 -8.11 0.26
N LEU A 6 -19.48 -7.23 -0.62
CA LEU A 6 -18.26 -7.41 -1.39
C LEU A 6 -17.09 -6.81 -0.60
N ARG A 7 -16.25 -7.66 -0.02
CA ARG A 7 -15.12 -7.24 0.82
C ARG A 7 -13.82 -7.33 0.03
N LEU A 8 -13.09 -6.23 -0.07
CA LEU A 8 -11.88 -6.14 -0.90
C LEU A 8 -10.62 -6.13 -0.02
N ALA A 9 -9.71 -7.08 -0.29
CA ALA A 9 -8.33 -7.01 0.15
C ALA A 9 -7.48 -6.47 -1.00
N LEU A 10 -6.93 -5.27 -0.85
CA LEU A 10 -6.03 -4.67 -1.85
C LEU A 10 -4.60 -5.01 -1.51
N VAL A 11 -3.87 -5.57 -2.48
CA VAL A 11 -2.43 -5.81 -2.39
C VAL A 11 -1.74 -4.95 -3.45
N CYS A 12 -1.14 -3.86 -3.00
CA CYS A 12 -0.51 -2.84 -3.84
C CYS A 12 0.99 -3.13 -4.01
N TYR A 13 1.39 -3.55 -5.20
CA TYR A 13 2.78 -3.92 -5.47
C TYR A 13 3.72 -2.71 -5.46
N GLY A 14 5.01 -2.92 -5.20
CA GLY A 14 6.02 -1.88 -5.36
C GLY A 14 6.37 -1.61 -6.82
N GLY A 15 6.60 -0.34 -7.17
CA GLY A 15 7.02 0.07 -8.52
C GLY A 15 7.20 1.58 -8.66
N VAL A 16 8.43 2.02 -8.98
CA VAL A 16 8.84 3.43 -9.04
C VAL A 16 7.98 4.31 -9.96
N SER A 17 7.92 4.02 -11.26
CA SER A 17 7.29 4.92 -12.26
C SER A 17 5.79 4.71 -12.43
N LEU A 18 5.19 3.78 -11.68
CA LEU A 18 3.79 3.38 -11.84
C LEU A 18 2.93 3.71 -10.61
N ALA A 19 3.48 4.49 -9.67
CA ALA A 19 2.78 5.03 -8.51
C ALA A 19 1.47 5.74 -8.91
N VAL A 20 1.50 6.51 -10.01
CA VAL A 20 0.34 7.26 -10.54
C VAL A 20 -0.74 6.32 -11.08
N TYR A 21 -0.35 5.21 -11.72
CA TYR A 21 -1.30 4.20 -12.20
C TYR A 21 -1.99 3.50 -11.03
N MET A 22 -1.22 3.06 -10.03
CA MET A 22 -1.78 2.49 -8.81
C MET A 22 -2.70 3.48 -8.10
N HIS A 23 -2.28 4.74 -8.05
CA HIS A 23 -3.08 5.81 -7.46
C HIS A 23 -4.45 5.93 -8.14
N GLY A 24 -4.49 5.92 -9.47
CA GLY A 24 -5.75 5.89 -10.23
C GLY A 24 -6.67 4.75 -9.81
N ILE A 25 -6.15 3.52 -9.66
CA ILE A 25 -6.97 2.39 -9.21
C ILE A 25 -7.44 2.58 -7.76
N THR A 26 -6.56 3.02 -6.85
CA THR A 26 -6.96 3.30 -5.46
C THR A 26 -8.00 4.41 -5.36
N LYS A 27 -7.98 5.38 -6.28
CA LYS A 27 -8.97 6.45 -6.40
C LYS A 27 -10.32 5.93 -6.87
N GLU A 28 -10.36 4.99 -7.82
CA GLU A 28 -11.60 4.29 -8.19
C GLU A 28 -12.19 3.51 -7.01
N VAL A 29 -11.35 2.80 -6.25
CA VAL A 29 -11.81 2.07 -5.05
C VAL A 29 -12.32 3.02 -3.98
N TRP A 30 -11.69 4.17 -3.78
CA TRP A 30 -12.16 5.22 -2.89
C TRP A 30 -13.53 5.77 -3.32
N HIS A 31 -13.72 6.09 -4.61
CA HIS A 31 -15.01 6.52 -5.14
C HIS A 31 -16.10 5.44 -4.99
N LEU A 32 -15.78 4.18 -5.23
CA LEU A 32 -16.69 3.06 -5.03
C LEU A 32 -17.09 2.89 -3.54
N ALA A 33 -16.15 3.08 -2.61
CA ALA A 33 -16.43 3.04 -1.18
C ALA A 33 -17.36 4.20 -0.76
N ARG A 34 -17.12 5.42 -1.26
CA ARG A 34 -18.00 6.58 -1.06
C ARG A 34 -19.41 6.35 -1.61
N ALA A 35 -19.50 5.79 -2.81
CA ALA A 35 -20.77 5.41 -3.44
C ALA A 35 -21.53 4.37 -2.61
N SER A 36 -20.83 3.32 -2.18
CA SER A 36 -21.36 2.26 -1.31
C SER A 36 -21.88 2.84 0.02
N ARG A 37 -21.12 3.72 0.68
CA ARG A 37 -21.57 4.42 1.89
C ARG A 37 -22.88 5.17 1.63
N ALA A 38 -22.91 6.04 0.63
CA ALA A 38 -24.07 6.89 0.33
C ALA A 38 -25.32 6.09 -0.08
N PHE A 39 -25.14 4.96 -0.78
CA PHE A 39 -26.22 4.07 -1.19
C PHE A 39 -26.90 3.38 0.01
N HIS A 40 -26.13 3.10 1.08
CA HIS A 40 -26.65 2.44 2.29
C HIS A 40 -27.07 3.40 3.39
N HIS A 41 -26.42 4.56 3.45
CA HIS A 41 -26.66 5.62 4.40
C HIS A 41 -26.71 6.93 3.61
N PRO A 42 -27.90 7.31 3.10
CA PRO A 42 -28.06 8.55 2.35
C PRO A 42 -27.61 9.74 3.22
N SER A 43 -26.42 10.24 2.94
CA SER A 43 -25.88 11.45 3.56
C SER A 43 -26.42 12.68 2.84
N GLU A 44 -26.50 13.82 3.54
CA GLU A 44 -26.74 15.13 2.89
C GLU A 44 -25.65 15.49 1.87
N VAL A 45 -24.47 14.85 1.96
CA VAL A 45 -23.37 15.02 1.01
C VAL A 45 -23.78 14.49 -0.36
N THR A 46 -23.91 15.41 -1.31
CA THR A 46 -24.18 15.09 -2.71
C THR A 46 -22.92 14.50 -3.34
N LEU A 47 -23.03 13.29 -3.89
CA LEU A 47 -21.97 12.70 -4.69
C LEU A 47 -21.94 13.32 -6.09
N GLY A 48 -20.74 13.63 -6.59
CA GLY A 48 -20.51 14.06 -7.96
C GLY A 48 -19.52 13.13 -8.69
N GLY A 49 -19.42 13.31 -10.01
CA GLY A 49 -18.42 12.63 -10.85
C GLY A 49 -18.45 11.10 -10.75
N VAL A 50 -17.27 10.49 -10.61
CA VAL A 50 -17.09 9.02 -10.59
C VAL A 50 -17.86 8.36 -9.44
N ALA A 51 -17.93 8.98 -8.26
CA ALA A 51 -18.67 8.43 -7.13
C ALA A 51 -20.19 8.38 -7.38
N ALA A 52 -20.74 9.36 -8.10
CA ALA A 52 -22.14 9.34 -8.52
C ALA A 52 -22.42 8.21 -9.52
N ALA A 53 -21.53 8.02 -10.51
CA ALA A 53 -21.65 6.93 -11.47
C ALA A 53 -21.60 5.54 -10.80
N TYR A 54 -20.71 5.34 -9.82
CA TYR A 54 -20.72 4.09 -9.04
C TYR A 54 -21.98 3.91 -8.20
N ARG A 55 -22.57 4.99 -7.68
CA ARG A 55 -23.84 4.91 -6.94
C ARG A 55 -24.98 4.48 -7.87
N GLU A 56 -25.10 5.10 -9.04
CA GLU A 56 -26.08 4.69 -10.06
C GLU A 56 -25.91 3.22 -10.46
N PHE A 57 -24.65 2.76 -10.55
CA PHE A 57 -24.37 1.36 -10.82
C PHE A 57 -24.85 0.41 -9.71
N LEU A 58 -24.66 0.77 -8.43
CA LEU A 58 -25.18 -0.01 -7.29
C LEU A 58 -26.71 -0.02 -7.27
N GLU A 59 -27.35 1.10 -7.59
CA GLU A 59 -28.82 1.21 -7.71
C GLU A 59 -29.36 0.38 -8.88
N ALA A 60 -28.64 0.30 -10.00
CA ALA A 60 -28.98 -0.59 -11.11
C ALA A 60 -28.89 -2.07 -10.71
N ILE A 61 -27.86 -2.47 -9.95
CA ILE A 61 -27.75 -3.85 -9.44
C ILE A 61 -28.93 -4.18 -8.50
N GLU A 62 -29.33 -3.26 -7.62
CA GLU A 62 -30.48 -3.48 -6.74
C GLU A 62 -31.78 -3.63 -7.53
N ARG A 63 -32.02 -2.76 -8.52
CA ARG A 63 -33.22 -2.76 -9.36
C ARG A 63 -33.32 -3.99 -10.26
N ASP A 64 -32.24 -4.35 -10.94
CA ASP A 64 -32.27 -5.38 -11.99
C ASP A 64 -32.07 -6.79 -11.43
N HIS A 65 -31.42 -6.93 -10.27
CA HIS A 65 -31.10 -8.22 -9.65
C HIS A 65 -31.67 -8.43 -8.24
N GLY A 66 -32.40 -7.45 -7.68
CA GLY A 66 -32.94 -7.55 -6.32
C GLY A 66 -31.86 -7.70 -5.23
N LEU A 67 -30.64 -7.24 -5.54
CA LEU A 67 -29.43 -7.41 -4.72
C LEU A 67 -28.95 -6.06 -4.18
N LYS A 68 -29.07 -5.86 -2.88
CA LYS A 68 -28.47 -4.72 -2.19
C LYS A 68 -27.02 -5.02 -1.84
N LEU A 69 -26.11 -4.59 -2.70
CA LEU A 69 -24.66 -4.82 -2.55
C LEU A 69 -24.02 -3.72 -1.69
N ARG A 70 -23.20 -4.11 -0.71
CA ARG A 70 -22.33 -3.21 0.06
C ARG A 70 -20.88 -3.54 -0.25
N VAL A 71 -20.10 -2.57 -0.72
CA VAL A 71 -18.66 -2.74 -1.00
C VAL A 71 -17.85 -2.22 0.17
N LEU A 72 -16.87 -3.01 0.64
CA LEU A 72 -16.06 -2.78 1.84
C LEU A 72 -14.57 -3.06 1.55
N PRO A 73 -13.79 -2.08 1.08
CA PRO A 73 -12.34 -2.18 1.05
C PRO A 73 -11.77 -2.02 2.46
N ASP A 74 -11.28 -3.10 3.05
CA ASP A 74 -11.05 -3.18 4.50
C ASP A 74 -9.69 -3.78 4.89
N ILE A 75 -8.96 -4.34 3.93
CA ILE A 75 -7.57 -4.79 4.08
C ILE A 75 -6.77 -4.11 2.97
N LEU A 76 -5.76 -3.34 3.37
CA LEU A 76 -4.87 -2.64 2.46
C LEU A 76 -3.44 -3.05 2.78
N THR A 77 -2.74 -3.60 1.82
CA THR A 77 -1.32 -3.90 1.98
C THR A 77 -0.52 -3.33 0.84
N GLY A 78 0.73 -2.94 1.11
CA GLY A 78 1.58 -2.46 0.03
C GLY A 78 3.06 -2.36 0.36
N ALA A 79 3.85 -2.22 -0.70
CA ALA A 79 5.30 -2.00 -0.64
C ALA A 79 5.68 -0.79 -1.50
N SER A 80 6.71 -0.03 -1.13
CA SER A 80 7.19 1.10 -1.93
C SER A 80 6.08 2.11 -2.24
N ALA A 81 6.01 2.60 -3.48
CA ALA A 81 4.93 3.45 -3.95
C ALA A 81 3.51 2.86 -3.75
N GLY A 82 3.37 1.53 -3.81
CA GLY A 82 2.10 0.85 -3.49
C GLY A 82 1.75 0.96 -2.01
N GLY A 83 2.75 0.95 -1.13
CA GLY A 83 2.60 1.18 0.31
C GLY A 83 2.12 2.59 0.63
N ILE A 84 2.64 3.63 -0.06
CA ILE A 84 2.14 5.00 0.08
C ILE A 84 0.65 5.07 -0.30
N ASN A 85 0.27 4.54 -1.46
CA ASN A 85 -1.14 4.52 -1.88
C ASN A 85 -2.03 3.76 -0.89
N ALA A 86 -1.55 2.64 -0.33
CA ALA A 86 -2.27 1.88 0.70
C ALA A 86 -2.46 2.69 1.99
N VAL A 87 -1.43 3.41 2.46
CA VAL A 87 -1.50 4.27 3.68
C VAL A 87 -2.57 5.34 3.53
N PHE A 88 -2.51 6.11 2.44
CA PHE A 88 -3.45 7.19 2.19
C PHE A 88 -4.88 6.67 1.95
N LEU A 89 -5.03 5.58 1.18
CA LEU A 89 -6.36 4.99 0.98
C LEU A 89 -6.95 4.45 2.28
N ALA A 90 -6.14 3.82 3.15
CA ALA A 90 -6.60 3.31 4.44
C ALA A 90 -7.08 4.44 5.36
N GLN A 91 -6.33 5.55 5.41
CA GLN A 91 -6.72 6.77 6.13
C GLN A 91 -8.03 7.35 5.58
N ALA A 92 -8.15 7.46 4.25
CA ALA A 92 -9.36 7.97 3.59
C ALA A 92 -10.60 7.11 3.87
N ILE A 93 -10.44 5.78 3.84
CA ILE A 93 -11.53 4.83 4.13
C ILE A 93 -11.93 4.91 5.61
N HIS A 94 -10.96 4.92 6.52
CA HIS A 94 -11.23 4.90 7.95
C HIS A 94 -11.85 6.20 8.46
N ALA A 95 -11.36 7.35 7.99
CA ALA A 95 -11.75 8.66 8.51
C ALA A 95 -12.66 9.48 7.59
N GLY A 96 -12.99 9.00 6.39
CA GLY A 96 -13.77 9.79 5.42
C GLY A 96 -13.00 10.96 4.81
N HIS A 97 -11.68 10.87 4.81
CA HIS A 97 -10.81 11.90 4.27
C HIS A 97 -10.79 11.91 2.74
N SER A 98 -10.40 13.04 2.16
CA SER A 98 -10.16 13.16 0.72
C SER A 98 -8.90 12.41 0.30
N LEU A 99 -8.91 11.81 -0.91
CA LEU A 99 -7.71 11.24 -1.52
C LEU A 99 -7.05 12.21 -2.53
N GLU A 100 -7.67 13.37 -2.79
CA GLU A 100 -7.17 14.37 -3.75
C GLU A 100 -5.79 14.95 -3.38
N PRO A 101 -5.46 15.21 -2.09
CA PRO A 101 -4.12 15.69 -1.74
C PRO A 101 -3.00 14.72 -2.11
N LEU A 102 -3.28 13.41 -2.20
CA LEU A 102 -2.32 12.45 -2.75
C LEU A 102 -2.21 12.57 -4.28
N THR A 103 -3.31 12.84 -4.98
CA THR A 103 -3.28 13.16 -6.42
C THR A 103 -2.36 14.36 -6.65
N ASP A 104 -2.55 15.44 -5.89
CA ASP A 104 -1.74 16.66 -6.00
C ASP A 104 -0.28 16.37 -5.66
N LEU A 105 -0.01 15.63 -4.58
CA LEU A 105 1.35 15.20 -4.24
C LEU A 105 2.00 14.45 -5.40
N TRP A 106 1.31 13.53 -6.06
CA TRP A 106 1.87 12.80 -7.21
C TRP A 106 2.08 13.69 -8.44
N LEU A 107 1.16 14.60 -8.73
CA LEU A 107 1.25 15.52 -9.86
C LEU A 107 2.35 16.57 -9.66
N GLU A 108 2.51 17.06 -8.43
CA GLU A 108 3.55 18.02 -8.07
C GLU A 108 4.93 17.36 -7.95
N ASN A 109 5.02 16.15 -7.39
CA ASN A 109 6.29 15.41 -7.30
C ASN A 109 6.76 14.81 -8.63
N ALA A 110 5.87 14.69 -9.63
CA ALA A 110 6.29 14.43 -11.01
C ALA A 110 7.21 15.55 -11.54
N ASP A 111 7.19 16.73 -10.92
CA ASP A 111 8.23 17.75 -11.09
C ASP A 111 9.43 17.49 -10.16
N VAL A 112 10.26 16.54 -10.59
CA VAL A 112 11.53 16.06 -9.98
C VAL A 112 12.41 17.16 -9.37
N SER A 113 12.29 18.42 -9.81
CA SER A 113 12.99 19.59 -9.24
C SER A 113 12.66 19.90 -7.79
N LYS A 114 11.48 19.56 -7.27
CA LYS A 114 11.10 19.88 -5.88
C LYS A 114 11.73 18.91 -4.86
N LEU A 115 11.94 17.65 -5.25
CA LEU A 115 12.54 16.60 -4.42
C LEU A 115 14.08 16.65 -4.40
N THR A 116 14.69 17.46 -5.27
CA THR A 116 16.16 17.54 -5.36
C THR A 116 16.71 18.21 -4.12
N ASP A 117 17.71 17.60 -3.51
CA ASP A 117 18.40 18.14 -2.33
C ASP A 117 19.10 19.48 -2.69
N PRO A 118 18.88 20.58 -1.95
CA PRO A 118 19.56 21.86 -2.19
C PRO A 118 21.08 21.77 -1.99
N ASP A 119 21.57 20.85 -1.15
CA ASP A 119 23.02 20.59 -0.99
C ASP A 119 23.61 19.74 -2.13
N ALA A 120 22.77 19.29 -3.07
CA ALA A 120 23.22 18.68 -4.32
C ALA A 120 23.64 19.72 -5.39
N GLU A 121 23.60 21.02 -5.08
CA GLU A 121 24.15 22.07 -5.96
C GLU A 121 25.68 22.17 -5.86
N PRO A 122 26.43 22.09 -6.97
CA PRO A 122 27.88 21.92 -6.92
C PRO A 122 28.63 23.20 -6.53
N MET A 123 29.10 23.26 -5.29
CA MET A 123 30.13 24.18 -4.81
C MET A 123 31.54 23.71 -5.21
N TRP A 124 31.87 23.61 -6.52
CA TRP A 124 33.27 23.70 -6.98
C TRP A 124 33.44 23.87 -8.50
N ARG A 125 34.15 24.93 -8.92
CA ARG A 125 34.32 25.34 -10.32
C ARG A 125 35.32 24.52 -11.15
N TYR A 126 36.01 23.52 -10.58
CA TYR A 126 37.14 22.85 -11.25
C TYR A 126 36.98 21.35 -11.58
N ALA A 127 35.87 20.69 -11.25
CA ALA A 127 35.67 19.26 -11.56
C ALA A 127 35.16 18.97 -13.00
N LYS A 128 35.06 19.98 -13.87
CA LYS A 128 34.29 19.92 -15.14
C LYS A 128 34.94 19.18 -16.32
N PHE A 129 36.18 18.68 -16.22
CA PHE A 129 36.90 18.24 -17.42
C PHE A 129 36.71 16.75 -17.81
N TRP A 130 36.31 15.88 -16.88
CA TRP A 130 36.27 14.43 -17.13
C TRP A 130 34.88 13.84 -17.44
N ALA A 131 33.80 14.60 -17.24
CA ALA A 131 32.42 14.10 -17.36
C ALA A 131 31.84 14.15 -18.78
N GLN A 132 32.35 15.03 -19.65
CA GLN A 132 31.86 15.23 -21.01
C GLN A 132 32.06 14.01 -21.95
N PRO A 133 33.23 13.33 -21.99
CA PRO A 133 33.44 12.20 -22.89
C PRO A 133 32.61 10.96 -22.52
N ILE A 134 32.32 10.73 -21.23
CA ILE A 134 31.52 9.59 -20.76
C ILE A 134 30.03 9.77 -21.10
N ALA A 135 29.51 10.98 -20.94
CA ALA A 135 28.13 11.33 -21.29
C ALA A 135 27.89 11.25 -22.81
N GLU A 136 28.83 11.72 -23.63
CA GLU A 136 28.75 11.58 -25.09
C GLU A 136 28.85 10.13 -25.57
N TRP A 137 29.67 9.31 -24.91
CA TRP A 137 29.78 7.88 -25.20
C TRP A 137 28.47 7.12 -24.87
N PHE A 138 27.83 7.44 -23.75
CA PHE A 138 26.57 6.81 -23.32
C PHE A 138 25.38 7.24 -24.20
N LEU A 139 25.36 8.48 -24.68
CA LEU A 139 24.31 9.01 -25.57
C LEU A 139 24.46 8.57 -27.03
N ARG A 140 25.62 8.04 -27.44
CA ARG A 140 25.89 7.57 -28.80
C ARG A 140 25.71 6.05 -28.99
N ARG A 141 25.35 5.30 -27.95
CA ARG A 141 25.03 3.86 -28.08
C ARG A 141 23.65 3.66 -28.72
N PRO A 142 23.53 2.89 -29.82
CA PRO A 142 22.23 2.51 -30.36
C PRO A 142 21.59 1.47 -29.44
N GLY A 143 20.39 1.75 -28.89
CA GLY A 143 19.61 0.78 -28.12
C GLY A 143 18.86 1.27 -26.86
N ASN A 144 18.87 2.56 -26.51
CA ASN A 144 18.19 3.01 -25.29
C ASN A 144 16.67 3.17 -25.45
N ALA A 145 15.92 2.47 -24.59
CA ALA A 145 14.46 2.47 -24.47
C ALA A 145 13.86 3.78 -23.90
N VAL A 146 14.35 4.93 -24.35
CA VAL A 146 13.76 6.26 -24.08
C VAL A 146 13.26 6.91 -25.38
N SER A 147 13.41 6.25 -26.53
CA SER A 147 13.02 6.78 -27.82
C SER A 147 11.63 6.35 -28.31
N ALA A 148 10.90 5.46 -27.63
CA ALA A 148 9.67 4.86 -28.18
C ALA A 148 8.35 5.44 -27.66
N THR A 149 8.32 6.20 -26.54
CA THR A 149 7.04 6.48 -25.85
C THR A 149 6.77 7.97 -25.57
N VAL A 150 7.54 8.88 -26.15
CA VAL A 150 7.45 10.31 -25.83
C VAL A 150 7.38 11.16 -27.09
N SER A 151 6.42 12.08 -27.15
CA SER A 151 6.26 13.02 -28.25
C SER A 151 7.51 13.90 -28.42
N PRO A 152 7.79 14.44 -29.63
CA PRO A 152 9.00 15.21 -29.92
C PRO A 152 9.21 16.42 -29.00
N GLU A 153 8.13 17.00 -28.49
CA GLU A 153 8.12 18.20 -27.64
C GLU A 153 8.63 17.93 -26.22
N THR A 154 8.33 16.76 -25.63
CA THR A 154 8.75 16.43 -24.25
C THR A 154 10.16 15.83 -24.19
N ARG A 155 10.76 15.44 -25.32
CA ARG A 155 12.14 14.90 -25.38
C ARG A 155 13.19 15.90 -24.90
N ALA A 156 13.02 17.18 -25.20
CA ALA A 156 13.96 18.22 -24.76
C ALA A 156 13.92 18.40 -23.23
N GLU A 157 12.72 18.34 -22.65
CA GLU A 157 12.52 18.43 -21.21
C GLU A 157 13.04 17.20 -20.47
N VAL A 158 12.72 16.00 -20.96
CA VAL A 158 13.23 14.74 -20.42
C VAL A 158 14.75 14.71 -20.48
N ARG A 159 15.35 15.09 -21.62
CA ARG A 159 16.82 15.15 -21.77
C ARG A 159 17.45 16.19 -20.84
N ARG A 160 16.81 17.34 -20.65
CA ARG A 160 17.26 18.38 -19.69
C ARG A 160 17.19 17.87 -18.25
N LYS A 161 16.06 17.26 -17.85
CA LYS A 161 15.84 16.67 -16.50
C LYS A 161 16.83 15.53 -16.22
N VAL A 162 17.03 14.62 -17.18
CA VAL A 162 18.03 13.53 -17.10
C VAL A 162 19.47 14.08 -17.07
N SER A 163 19.78 15.14 -17.84
CA SER A 163 21.13 15.72 -17.83
C SER A 163 21.48 16.46 -16.54
N ARG A 164 20.48 16.95 -15.78
CA ARG A 164 20.67 17.48 -14.42
C ARG A 164 20.94 16.34 -13.43
N PHE A 165 20.21 15.23 -13.58
CA PHE A 165 20.37 14.03 -12.75
C PHE A 165 21.77 13.40 -12.86
N VAL A 166 22.30 13.26 -14.09
CA VAL A 166 23.64 12.69 -14.33
C VAL A 166 24.78 13.61 -13.85
N ARG A 167 24.47 14.86 -13.44
CA ARG A 167 25.43 15.80 -12.83
C ARG A 167 25.42 15.77 -11.30
N GLY A 168 24.49 15.05 -10.68
CA GLY A 168 24.50 14.77 -9.24
C GLY A 168 25.57 13.73 -8.90
N ARG A 169 26.09 13.77 -7.66
CA ARG A 169 27.09 12.81 -7.17
C ARG A 169 26.59 11.38 -7.38
N TRP A 170 27.39 10.53 -8.02
CA TRP A 170 27.13 9.09 -8.19
C TRP A 170 27.08 8.30 -6.86
N PHE A 171 27.15 8.98 -5.69
CA PHE A 171 27.24 8.36 -4.36
C PHE A 171 26.39 9.04 -3.27
N SER A 172 25.48 9.95 -3.61
CA SER A 172 24.51 10.50 -2.66
C SER A 172 23.11 10.37 -3.24
N PRO A 173 22.09 9.96 -2.45
CA PRO A 173 20.73 9.88 -2.95
C PRO A 173 20.31 11.22 -3.58
N PRO A 174 19.71 11.21 -4.79
CA PRO A 174 19.33 12.43 -5.49
C PRO A 174 18.17 13.19 -4.82
N PHE A 175 17.43 12.53 -3.91
CA PHE A 175 16.25 13.09 -3.26
C PHE A 175 16.41 13.22 -1.75
N SER A 176 15.90 14.33 -1.20
CA SER A 176 15.90 14.60 0.24
C SER A 176 14.81 13.79 0.96
N GLY A 177 15.22 12.96 1.92
CA GLY A 177 14.31 12.20 2.78
C GLY A 177 13.41 13.10 3.62
N GLU A 178 14.01 14.07 4.32
CA GLU A 178 13.30 15.03 5.19
C GLU A 178 12.23 15.81 4.42
N ARG A 179 12.55 16.33 3.22
CA ARG A 179 11.55 17.01 2.39
C ARG A 179 10.39 16.11 2.01
N PHE A 180 10.69 14.85 1.69
CA PHE A 180 9.64 13.90 1.34
C PHE A 180 8.75 13.56 2.54
N SER A 181 9.33 13.39 3.73
CA SER A 181 8.58 13.21 4.98
C SER A 181 7.67 14.41 5.29
N GLY A 182 8.17 15.63 5.09
CA GLY A 182 7.36 16.85 5.20
C GLY A 182 6.20 16.89 4.20
N MET A 183 6.43 16.57 2.93
CA MET A 183 5.38 16.48 1.91
C MET A 183 4.30 15.45 2.26
N LEU A 184 4.71 14.28 2.78
CA LEU A 184 3.77 13.24 3.22
C LEU A 184 2.94 13.71 4.42
N PHE A 185 3.56 14.40 5.38
CA PHE A 185 2.88 14.96 6.54
C PHE A 185 1.85 16.03 6.14
N GLU A 186 2.25 16.96 5.28
CA GLU A 186 1.37 18.01 4.75
C GLU A 186 0.19 17.39 3.99
N ALA A 187 0.43 16.44 3.11
CA ALA A 187 -0.62 15.78 2.34
C ALA A 187 -1.61 15.03 3.24
N LEU A 188 -1.12 14.26 4.23
CA LEU A 188 -1.98 13.60 5.22
C LEU A 188 -2.78 14.60 6.08
N GLY A 189 -2.26 15.81 6.29
CA GLY A 189 -2.99 16.92 6.90
C GLY A 189 -4.14 17.42 6.04
N LYS A 190 -3.84 17.80 4.79
CA LYS A 190 -4.83 18.31 3.81
C LYS A 190 -5.96 17.30 3.54
N MET A 191 -5.66 16.01 3.57
CA MET A 191 -6.66 14.95 3.43
C MET A 191 -7.84 15.11 4.42
N ALA A 192 -7.54 15.53 5.66
CA ALA A 192 -8.53 15.73 6.70
C ALA A 192 -9.40 16.97 6.44
N GLU A 193 -8.81 18.03 5.89
CA GLU A 193 -9.48 19.31 5.61
C GLU A 193 -10.45 19.20 4.43
N ASP A 194 -10.06 18.47 3.39
CA ASP A 194 -10.85 18.31 2.16
C ASP A 194 -11.90 17.18 2.24
N GLY A 195 -11.89 16.41 3.32
CA GLY A 195 -12.79 15.27 3.55
C GLY A 195 -14.15 15.68 4.12
N ASP A 196 -15.09 14.74 4.13
CA ASP A 196 -16.37 14.93 4.85
C ASP A 196 -16.34 14.39 6.29
N GLY A 197 -15.19 13.85 6.72
CA GLY A 197 -14.96 13.32 8.07
C GLY A 197 -15.80 12.09 8.41
N MET A 198 -16.58 11.57 7.46
CA MET A 198 -17.49 10.46 7.68
C MET A 198 -16.88 9.15 7.16
N PRO A 199 -16.57 8.18 8.05
CA PRO A 199 -15.98 6.91 7.65
C PRO A 199 -16.70 6.23 6.49
N LEU A 200 -15.93 5.58 5.61
CA LEU A 200 -16.49 4.90 4.43
C LEU A 200 -16.97 3.49 4.71
N LEU A 201 -16.56 2.90 5.84
CA LEU A 201 -17.04 1.60 6.31
C LEU A 201 -18.01 1.76 7.49
N PRO A 202 -18.79 0.71 7.81
CA PRO A 202 -19.76 0.78 8.91
C PRO A 202 -19.08 0.93 10.28
N PRO A 203 -19.76 1.52 11.28
CA PRO A 203 -19.23 1.59 12.63
C PRO A 203 -18.87 0.23 13.22
N GLY A 204 -17.79 0.19 13.98
CA GLY A 204 -17.21 -1.02 14.57
C GLY A 204 -16.47 -1.92 13.58
N TYR A 205 -16.48 -1.62 12.28
CA TYR A 205 -15.85 -2.44 11.26
C TYR A 205 -14.32 -2.22 11.24
N PRO A 206 -13.50 -3.29 11.16
CA PRO A 206 -12.04 -3.15 11.18
C PRO A 206 -11.46 -2.78 9.81
N VAL A 207 -10.57 -1.78 9.81
CA VAL A 207 -9.64 -1.45 8.72
C VAL A 207 -8.26 -1.94 9.12
N ASP A 208 -7.65 -2.74 8.25
CA ASP A 208 -6.27 -3.22 8.38
C ASP A 208 -5.40 -2.59 7.30
N LEU A 209 -4.28 -2.03 7.71
CA LEU A 209 -3.21 -1.55 6.84
C LEU A 209 -1.91 -2.27 7.21
N ALA A 210 -1.18 -2.77 6.22
CA ALA A 210 0.17 -3.28 6.41
C ALA A 210 1.09 -2.82 5.29
N VAL A 211 2.17 -2.13 5.65
CA VAL A 211 3.23 -1.78 4.70
C VAL A 211 4.53 -2.49 5.05
N THR A 212 5.31 -2.84 4.02
CA THR A 212 6.60 -3.50 4.23
C THR A 212 7.71 -2.47 4.32
N ALA A 213 8.57 -2.61 5.32
CA ALA A 213 9.86 -1.96 5.40
C ALA A 213 10.94 -3.01 5.65
N THR A 214 12.20 -2.63 5.43
CA THR A 214 13.36 -3.48 5.71
C THR A 214 14.31 -2.72 6.60
N ASP A 215 14.67 -3.28 7.75
CA ASP A 215 15.79 -2.78 8.54
C ASP A 215 17.10 -3.21 7.88
N PHE A 216 17.88 -2.24 7.42
CA PHE A 216 19.15 -2.48 6.75
C PHE A 216 20.15 -3.22 7.64
N ARG A 217 20.15 -2.93 8.95
CA ARG A 217 21.07 -3.58 9.90
C ARG A 217 20.53 -4.92 10.38
N GLY A 218 19.21 -5.06 10.42
CA GLY A 218 18.52 -6.23 10.91
C GLY A 218 18.59 -6.35 12.44
N HIS A 219 17.80 -7.27 12.96
CA HIS A 219 17.74 -7.57 14.38
C HIS A 219 17.75 -9.08 14.60
N PRO A 220 18.27 -9.54 15.75
CA PRO A 220 18.24 -10.96 16.08
C PRO A 220 16.81 -11.39 16.41
N GLU A 221 16.39 -12.48 15.78
CA GLU A 221 15.11 -13.14 16.00
C GLU A 221 15.34 -14.60 16.36
N THR A 222 14.70 -15.05 17.44
CA THR A 222 14.80 -16.44 17.93
C THR A 222 13.73 -17.30 17.28
N LEU A 223 14.15 -18.19 16.38
CA LEU A 223 13.30 -19.20 15.77
C LEU A 223 13.23 -20.43 16.68
N ARG A 224 12.00 -20.86 16.99
CA ARG A 224 11.76 -22.15 17.66
C ARG A 224 11.59 -23.24 16.62
N LEU A 225 12.49 -24.20 16.61
CA LEU A 225 12.46 -25.34 15.68
C LEU A 225 12.35 -26.66 16.45
N ASN A 226 12.14 -27.76 15.72
CA ASN A 226 12.12 -29.09 16.33
C ASN A 226 13.53 -29.55 16.76
N SER A 227 14.55 -29.26 15.94
CA SER A 227 15.96 -29.50 16.27
C SER A 227 16.86 -28.63 15.37
N PRO A 228 17.78 -27.83 15.94
CA PRO A 228 17.90 -27.53 17.37
C PRO A 228 16.66 -26.76 17.88
N PRO A 229 16.32 -26.80 19.17
CA PRO A 229 15.07 -26.23 19.69
C PRO A 229 14.97 -24.70 19.52
N GLN A 230 16.11 -24.02 19.45
CA GLN A 230 16.21 -22.59 19.19
C GLN A 230 17.39 -22.29 18.27
N VAL A 231 17.18 -21.39 17.31
CA VAL A 231 18.21 -20.79 16.45
C VAL A 231 18.01 -19.27 16.50
N GLU A 232 19.10 -18.52 16.63
CA GLU A 232 19.05 -17.07 16.39
C GLU A 232 19.42 -16.79 14.93
N GLU A 233 18.54 -16.09 14.23
CA GLU A 233 18.79 -15.57 12.89
C GLU A 233 18.67 -14.05 12.87
N THR A 234 19.28 -13.41 11.89
CA THR A 234 19.10 -11.96 11.68
C THR A 234 17.89 -11.73 10.78
N GLU A 235 16.82 -11.20 11.37
CA GLU A 235 15.63 -10.77 10.64
C GLU A 235 15.80 -9.32 10.19
N HIS A 236 15.44 -9.06 8.93
CA HIS A 236 15.53 -7.74 8.32
C HIS A 236 14.14 -7.18 7.97
N ARG A 237 13.11 -8.03 7.90
CA ARG A 237 11.75 -7.62 7.56
C ARG A 237 11.14 -6.87 8.74
N LEU A 238 10.55 -5.73 8.45
CA LEU A 238 9.85 -4.92 9.44
C LEU A 238 8.48 -4.53 8.88
N PRO A 239 7.44 -5.37 9.08
CA PRO A 239 6.08 -5.02 8.68
C PRO A 239 5.52 -3.96 9.62
N ILE A 240 5.06 -2.85 9.05
CA ILE A 240 4.41 -1.77 9.81
C ILE A 240 2.90 -1.94 9.63
N CYS A 241 2.25 -2.41 10.69
CA CYS A 241 0.84 -2.77 10.69
C CYS A 241 0.00 -1.80 11.52
N PHE A 242 -1.17 -1.46 11.00
CA PHE A 242 -2.20 -0.67 11.65
C PHE A 242 -3.52 -1.42 11.61
N ARG A 243 -4.23 -1.42 12.73
CA ARG A 243 -5.57 -1.95 12.85
C ARG A 243 -6.40 -0.98 13.67
N ALA A 244 -7.46 -0.45 13.07
CA ALA A 244 -8.41 0.38 13.77
C ALA A 244 -9.83 -0.04 13.42
N ARG A 245 -10.75 0.12 14.37
CA ARG A 245 -12.18 0.02 14.10
C ARG A 245 -12.71 1.40 13.75
N VAL A 246 -13.65 1.43 12.83
CA VAL A 246 -14.38 2.66 12.49
C VAL A 246 -15.26 3.08 13.68
N GLY A 247 -15.18 4.35 14.06
CA GLY A 247 -16.01 4.93 15.12
C GLY A 247 -17.41 5.31 14.64
N ASN A 248 -18.24 5.81 15.57
CA ASN A 248 -19.53 6.46 15.23
C ASN A 248 -19.35 7.95 14.95
N ASP A 249 -18.33 8.57 15.53
CA ASP A 249 -17.99 9.98 15.38
C ASP A 249 -16.96 10.18 14.26
N PRO A 250 -16.81 11.42 13.72
CA PRO A 250 -15.74 11.73 12.79
C PRO A 250 -14.39 11.30 13.36
N ALA A 251 -13.75 10.33 12.70
CA ALA A 251 -12.51 9.78 13.22
C ALA A 251 -11.37 10.78 13.02
N ILE A 252 -10.54 10.96 14.04
CA ILE A 252 -9.33 11.80 13.95
C ILE A 252 -8.33 11.21 12.92
N GLY A 253 -8.36 9.88 12.73
CA GLY A 253 -7.54 9.16 11.77
C GLY A 253 -7.38 7.68 12.11
N LEU A 254 -6.74 6.94 11.20
CA LEU A 254 -6.37 5.52 11.40
C LEU A 254 -5.34 5.35 12.52
N ALA A 255 -4.41 6.30 12.62
CA ALA A 255 -3.33 6.37 13.59
C ALA A 255 -2.85 7.83 13.72
N ASP A 256 -1.87 8.09 14.59
CA ASP A 256 -1.18 9.38 14.60
C ASP A 256 -0.52 9.63 13.24
N ARG A 257 -0.55 10.89 12.78
CA ARG A 257 -0.06 11.29 11.47
C ARG A 257 1.42 10.92 11.27
N LEU A 258 2.26 11.07 12.28
CA LEU A 258 3.69 10.73 12.21
C LEU A 258 3.91 9.22 12.08
N GLU A 259 3.05 8.38 12.64
CA GLU A 259 3.12 6.94 12.42
C GLU A 259 2.85 6.57 10.95
N LEU A 260 1.86 7.23 10.33
CA LEU A 260 1.54 7.04 8.92
C LEU A 260 2.64 7.59 8.00
N VAL A 261 3.24 8.74 8.35
CA VAL A 261 4.40 9.29 7.64
C VAL A 261 5.58 8.32 7.73
N LEU A 262 5.93 7.84 8.92
CA LEU A 262 7.00 6.86 9.09
C LEU A 262 6.75 5.63 8.23
N ALA A 263 5.53 5.09 8.23
CA ALA A 263 5.15 3.95 7.42
C ALA A 263 5.32 4.19 5.91
N ALA A 264 4.77 5.29 5.40
CA ALA A 264 4.82 5.67 3.99
C ALA A 264 6.25 6.02 3.53
N ARG A 265 7.02 6.71 4.37
CA ARG A 265 8.40 7.10 4.10
C ARG A 265 9.33 5.90 4.13
N ALA A 266 9.22 5.02 5.14
CA ALA A 266 10.04 3.83 5.29
C ALA A 266 9.85 2.88 4.11
N THR A 267 8.59 2.59 3.75
CA THR A 267 8.30 1.66 2.66
C THR A 267 8.81 2.18 1.32
N ALA A 268 8.93 3.50 1.13
CA ALA A 268 9.43 4.14 -0.09
C ALA A 268 10.90 4.61 -0.03
N SER A 269 11.67 4.22 1.00
CA SER A 269 13.11 4.52 1.16
C SER A 269 13.96 3.69 0.19
N PHE A 270 13.78 3.90 -1.12
CA PHE A 270 14.44 3.08 -2.13
C PHE A 270 15.95 3.37 -2.21
N PRO A 271 16.83 2.35 -2.01
CA PRO A 271 18.27 2.54 -2.06
C PRO A 271 18.76 3.14 -3.38
N GLY A 272 19.46 4.27 -3.29
CA GLY A 272 19.98 5.01 -4.45
C GLY A 272 19.04 6.10 -4.99
N ALA A 273 17.79 6.17 -4.54
CA ALA A 273 16.89 7.31 -4.77
C ALA A 273 16.74 8.16 -3.50
N PHE A 274 16.50 7.52 -2.36
CA PHE A 274 16.35 8.17 -1.06
C PHE A 274 17.36 7.62 -0.05
N PRO A 275 17.76 8.41 0.97
CA PRO A 275 18.46 7.88 2.12
C PRO A 275 17.54 6.93 2.92
N PRO A 276 18.11 5.94 3.63
CA PRO A 276 17.37 5.16 4.63
C PRO A 276 16.69 6.10 5.62
N LEU A 277 15.47 5.76 6.03
CA LEU A 277 14.76 6.50 7.05
C LEU A 277 15.35 6.15 8.43
N THR A 278 15.70 7.19 9.19
CA THR A 278 16.05 7.09 10.61
C THR A 278 14.91 7.64 11.47
N LEU A 279 14.82 7.22 12.73
CA LEU A 279 13.80 7.72 13.64
C LEU A 279 13.95 9.23 13.92
N ALA A 280 15.20 9.71 13.97
CA ALA A 280 15.53 11.12 14.10
C ALA A 280 14.94 12.00 12.99
N GLU A 281 14.79 11.50 11.76
CA GLU A 281 14.12 12.23 10.65
C GLU A 281 12.67 12.58 11.03
N ILE A 282 11.95 11.64 11.67
CA ILE A 282 10.56 11.83 12.09
C ILE A 282 10.47 12.68 13.35
N ASP A 283 11.44 12.55 14.28
CA ASP A 283 11.49 13.38 15.48
C ASP A 283 11.75 14.86 15.12
N HIS A 284 12.67 15.14 14.19
CA HIS A 284 12.90 16.49 13.67
C HIS A 284 11.67 17.05 12.95
N LEU A 285 10.96 16.22 12.18
CA LEU A 285 9.70 16.62 11.56
C LEU A 285 8.63 16.98 12.60
N ALA A 286 8.52 16.18 13.67
CA ALA A 286 7.59 16.45 14.76
C ALA A 286 7.88 17.81 15.43
N GLU A 287 9.16 18.12 15.67
CA GLU A 287 9.59 19.41 16.20
C GLU A 287 9.33 20.56 15.23
N ALA A 288 9.66 20.40 13.95
CA ALA A 288 9.48 21.42 12.93
C ALA A 288 8.01 21.81 12.72
N GLU A 289 7.11 20.82 12.75
CA GLU A 289 5.67 21.00 12.61
C GLU A 289 4.95 21.33 13.93
N GLY A 290 5.68 21.32 15.06
CA GLY A 290 5.10 21.50 16.39
C GLY A 290 4.08 20.41 16.76
N HIS A 291 4.18 19.22 16.19
CA HIS A 291 3.24 18.11 16.39
C HIS A 291 3.69 17.20 17.52
N HIS A 292 2.84 17.03 18.54
CA HIS A 292 3.16 16.16 19.67
C HIS A 292 2.84 14.69 19.39
N TRP A 293 3.88 13.84 19.29
CA TRP A 293 3.73 12.41 19.05
C TRP A 293 3.47 11.60 20.33
N ALA A 294 2.27 11.72 20.90
CA ALA A 294 1.92 11.08 22.17
C ALA A 294 2.04 9.54 22.15
N SER A 295 1.75 8.91 21.01
CA SER A 295 1.75 7.45 20.86
C SER A 295 3.11 6.83 20.50
N ARG A 296 4.18 7.65 20.34
CA ARG A 296 5.50 7.21 19.86
C ARG A 296 6.01 5.92 20.52
N GLY A 297 6.04 5.88 21.85
CA GLY A 297 6.54 4.71 22.59
C GLY A 297 5.73 3.43 22.35
N ALA A 298 4.39 3.56 22.37
CA ALA A 298 3.50 2.43 22.11
C ALA A 298 3.59 1.95 20.65
N PHE A 299 3.76 2.88 19.71
CA PHE A 299 3.95 2.56 18.30
C PHE A 299 5.25 1.79 18.05
N LEU A 300 6.39 2.31 18.52
CA LEU A 300 7.69 1.65 18.36
C LEU A 300 7.73 0.29 19.05
N GLY A 301 7.14 0.17 20.24
CA GLY A 301 7.01 -1.12 20.94
C GLY A 301 6.20 -2.15 20.14
N ARG A 302 5.26 -1.70 19.31
CA ARG A 302 4.46 -2.58 18.44
C ARG A 302 5.20 -3.00 17.18
N ILE A 303 5.91 -2.08 16.52
CA ILE A 303 6.50 -2.34 15.19
C ILE A 303 7.95 -2.82 15.24
N MET A 304 8.66 -2.57 16.33
CA MET A 304 10.07 -2.95 16.52
C MET A 304 10.37 -3.35 17.98
N PRO A 305 9.63 -4.34 18.54
CA PRO A 305 9.73 -4.71 19.95
C PRO A 305 11.16 -5.04 20.38
N THR A 306 11.90 -5.80 19.56
CA THR A 306 13.29 -6.19 19.84
C THR A 306 14.23 -5.00 20.00
N HIS A 307 14.06 -3.95 19.17
CA HIS A 307 14.87 -2.73 19.28
C HIS A 307 14.50 -1.91 20.53
N VAL A 308 13.22 -1.87 20.89
CA VAL A 308 12.76 -1.19 22.10
C VAL A 308 13.29 -1.89 23.36
N GLU A 309 13.21 -3.22 23.42
CA GLU A 309 13.74 -4.01 24.54
C GLU A 309 15.26 -3.84 24.71
N ARG A 310 15.99 -3.70 23.61
CA ARG A 310 17.46 -3.56 23.60
C ARG A 310 17.95 -2.11 23.67
N GLY A 311 17.05 -1.13 23.55
CA GLY A 311 17.42 0.30 23.51
C GLY A 311 18.18 0.71 22.25
N THR A 312 17.95 0.04 21.12
CA THR A 312 18.65 0.26 19.84
C THR A 312 17.77 0.87 18.75
N VAL A 313 16.67 1.53 19.12
CA VAL A 313 15.73 2.15 18.17
C VAL A 313 16.35 3.27 17.35
N ASP A 314 17.31 3.99 17.92
CA ASP A 314 17.99 5.11 17.25
C ASP A 314 19.01 4.61 16.20
N ASP A 315 19.40 3.34 16.28
CA ASP A 315 20.28 2.67 15.32
C ASP A 315 19.51 2.05 14.15
N VAL A 316 18.18 2.15 14.11
CA VAL A 316 17.38 1.56 13.03
C VAL A 316 17.53 2.39 11.75
N ALA A 317 17.76 1.72 10.62
CA ALA A 317 17.79 2.34 9.30
C ALA A 317 16.84 1.61 8.35
N LEU A 318 15.68 2.22 8.10
CA LEU A 318 14.61 1.61 7.30
C LEU A 318 14.77 1.93 5.82
N ILE A 319 14.85 0.88 5.00
CA ILE A 319 14.83 0.94 3.54
C ILE A 319 13.53 0.35 2.98
N ASP A 320 13.32 0.57 1.69
CA ASP A 320 12.14 0.10 0.96
C ASP A 320 11.89 -1.41 1.13
N GLY A 321 10.68 -1.76 1.55
CA GLY A 321 10.28 -3.14 1.82
C GLY A 321 10.23 -4.05 0.59
N SER A 322 10.17 -3.49 -0.63
CA SER A 322 10.25 -4.24 -1.88
C SER A 322 11.60 -4.94 -2.09
N VAL A 323 12.64 -4.57 -1.34
CA VAL A 323 13.94 -5.26 -1.31
C VAL A 323 13.76 -6.73 -0.90
N LEU A 324 12.82 -7.01 0.02
CA LEU A 324 12.54 -8.34 0.56
C LEU A 324 11.15 -8.86 0.21
N VAL A 325 10.12 -8.02 0.32
CA VAL A 325 8.71 -8.39 0.11
C VAL A 325 8.03 -7.34 -0.75
N ASN A 326 7.94 -7.65 -2.05
CA ASN A 326 7.32 -6.75 -3.03
C ASN A 326 5.79 -6.90 -3.12
N ALA A 327 5.24 -8.04 -2.65
CA ALA A 327 3.80 -8.23 -2.40
C ALA A 327 3.55 -8.75 -0.98
N PRO A 328 2.99 -7.94 -0.08
CA PRO A 328 2.59 -8.40 1.24
C PRO A 328 1.25 -9.17 1.23
N PHE A 329 1.18 -10.29 0.51
CA PHE A 329 0.02 -11.20 0.52
C PHE A 329 -0.18 -11.86 1.89
N GLY A 330 0.92 -12.32 2.51
CA GLY A 330 0.88 -12.89 3.86
C GLY A 330 0.23 -11.95 4.88
N ALA A 331 0.56 -10.65 4.84
CA ALA A 331 -0.06 -9.66 5.72
C ALA A 331 -1.57 -9.52 5.47
N ALA A 332 -1.99 -9.55 4.21
CA ALA A 332 -3.41 -9.50 3.86
C ALA A 332 -4.17 -10.75 4.31
N LEU A 333 -3.54 -11.92 4.25
CA LEU A 333 -4.11 -13.18 4.75
C LEU A 333 -4.25 -13.17 6.28
N THR A 334 -3.24 -12.73 7.01
CA THR A 334 -3.30 -12.60 8.48
C THR A 334 -4.44 -11.66 8.91
N ALA A 335 -4.68 -10.60 8.15
CA ALA A 335 -5.76 -9.64 8.42
C ALA A 335 -7.19 -10.20 8.14
N LEU A 336 -7.34 -11.36 7.48
CA LEU A 336 -8.65 -11.97 7.28
C LEU A 336 -9.25 -12.53 8.57
N HIS A 337 -8.41 -13.00 9.49
CA HIS A 337 -8.85 -13.75 10.66
C HIS A 337 -9.65 -12.85 11.63
N GLY A 338 -10.78 -13.36 12.11
CA GLY A 338 -11.59 -12.68 13.15
C GLY A 338 -12.53 -11.57 12.64
N ARG A 339 -12.79 -11.48 11.33
CA ARG A 339 -13.72 -10.49 10.77
C ARG A 339 -15.19 -10.91 10.94
N PRO A 340 -16.07 -10.03 11.47
CA PRO A 340 -17.48 -10.37 11.68
C PRO A 340 -18.20 -10.55 10.35
N ALA A 341 -19.18 -11.43 10.25
CA ALA A 341 -20.05 -11.60 9.09
C ALA A 341 -21.51 -11.69 9.54
N GLN A 342 -22.30 -10.66 9.23
CA GLN A 342 -23.74 -10.62 9.51
C GLN A 342 -24.60 -10.90 8.27
N ARG A 343 -23.97 -10.91 7.09
CA ARG A 343 -24.58 -11.05 5.77
C ARG A 343 -23.76 -12.01 4.93
N GLU A 344 -24.28 -12.40 3.77
CA GLU A 344 -23.49 -13.13 2.78
C GLU A 344 -22.28 -12.28 2.35
N VAL A 345 -21.08 -12.84 2.50
CA VAL A 345 -19.82 -12.17 2.17
C VAL A 345 -19.23 -12.79 0.92
N ASP A 346 -18.78 -11.94 -0.01
CA ASP A 346 -17.90 -12.28 -1.11
C ASP A 346 -16.58 -11.52 -0.94
N ARG A 347 -15.53 -12.24 -0.57
CA ARG A 347 -14.19 -11.69 -0.32
C ARG A 347 -13.38 -11.79 -1.61
N ARG A 348 -12.85 -10.66 -2.08
CA ARG A 348 -11.93 -10.61 -3.24
C ARG A 348 -10.59 -10.07 -2.82
N PHE A 349 -9.54 -10.80 -3.17
CA PHE A 349 -8.18 -10.29 -3.18
C PHE A 349 -7.94 -9.64 -4.54
N VAL A 350 -7.66 -8.35 -4.51
CA VAL A 350 -7.41 -7.53 -5.69
C VAL A 350 -5.93 -7.19 -5.70
N TYR A 351 -5.22 -7.81 -6.63
CA TYR A 351 -3.80 -7.64 -6.81
C TYR A 351 -3.54 -6.52 -7.83
N LEU A 352 -2.84 -5.48 -7.40
CA LEU A 352 -2.53 -4.32 -8.24
C LEU A 352 -1.07 -4.42 -8.70
N ASP A 353 -0.85 -5.09 -9.83
CA ASP A 353 0.45 -5.10 -10.52
C ASP A 353 0.45 -4.03 -11.60
N PRO A 354 1.39 -3.08 -11.56
CA PRO A 354 1.46 -2.06 -12.58
C PRO A 354 2.17 -2.54 -13.86
N ARG A 355 2.74 -3.74 -13.90
CA ARG A 355 3.37 -4.30 -15.11
C ARG A 355 2.32 -5.04 -15.94
N PRO A 356 1.90 -4.49 -17.09
CA PRO A 356 0.83 -5.05 -17.91
C PRO A 356 1.35 -6.14 -18.86
N ASP A 357 2.48 -6.79 -18.56
CA ASP A 357 3.05 -7.84 -19.41
C ASP A 357 2.15 -9.08 -19.31
N GLY A 358 1.04 -9.05 -20.05
CA GLY A 358 0.26 -10.23 -20.41
C GLY A 358 1.16 -11.15 -21.23
N GLY A 359 1.81 -12.09 -20.57
CA GLY A 359 2.59 -13.13 -21.20
C GLY A 359 2.58 -14.33 -20.29
N GLY A 360 1.91 -15.39 -20.73
CA GLY A 360 2.12 -16.71 -20.15
C GLY A 360 3.62 -16.99 -20.05
N ILE A 361 3.99 -17.79 -19.05
CA ILE A 361 5.35 -18.28 -18.87
C ILE A 361 5.71 -19.06 -20.14
N ASP A 362 6.33 -18.41 -21.12
CA ASP A 362 6.91 -19.07 -22.27
C ASP A 362 8.32 -19.53 -21.83
N PRO A 363 8.55 -20.85 -21.65
CA PRO A 363 9.80 -21.34 -21.13
C PRO A 363 10.83 -21.30 -22.25
N GLY A 364 11.49 -20.15 -22.38
CA GLY A 364 12.69 -20.02 -23.18
C GLY A 364 12.70 -18.81 -24.10
N THR A 365 12.89 -17.61 -23.56
CA THR A 365 13.70 -16.62 -24.28
C THR A 365 14.22 -15.48 -23.40
N ARG A 366 15.53 -15.27 -23.55
CA ARG A 366 16.36 -14.07 -23.30
C ARG A 366 16.69 -13.75 -21.85
N THR A 367 17.98 -13.91 -21.56
CA THR A 367 18.76 -13.12 -20.61
C THR A 367 18.28 -11.66 -20.62
N ARG A 368 17.50 -11.29 -19.60
CA ARG A 368 17.00 -9.93 -19.40
C ARG A 368 18.19 -9.04 -19.10
N GLU A 369 18.35 -7.95 -19.86
CA GLU A 369 19.30 -6.90 -19.49
C GLU A 369 18.90 -6.33 -18.12
N VAL A 370 19.84 -6.36 -17.19
CA VAL A 370 19.63 -5.89 -15.83
C VAL A 370 19.54 -4.36 -15.88
N GLY A 371 18.33 -3.82 -15.75
CA GLY A 371 18.12 -2.38 -15.65
C GLY A 371 18.89 -1.80 -14.45
N PHE A 372 19.20 -0.50 -14.47
CA PHE A 372 19.94 0.21 -13.41
C PHE A 372 19.45 -0.11 -11.99
N PHE A 373 18.13 -0.19 -11.80
CA PHE A 373 17.52 -0.60 -10.53
C PHE A 373 17.76 -2.06 -10.19
N GLY A 374 17.62 -2.97 -11.17
CA GLY A 374 17.94 -4.40 -11.01
C GLY A 374 19.41 -4.63 -10.65
N ALA A 375 20.33 -3.75 -11.04
CA ALA A 375 21.75 -3.82 -10.69
C ALA A 375 22.00 -3.40 -9.24
N ILE A 376 21.34 -2.35 -8.75
CA ILE A 376 21.39 -1.95 -7.33
C ILE A 376 20.71 -3.01 -6.45
N PHE A 377 19.51 -3.46 -6.83
CA PHE A 377 18.83 -4.60 -6.20
C PHE A 377 19.71 -5.87 -6.24
N GLY A 378 20.47 -6.11 -7.30
CA GLY A 378 21.41 -7.23 -7.40
C GLY A 378 22.63 -7.07 -6.50
N SER A 379 23.08 -5.85 -6.22
CA SER A 379 24.24 -5.57 -5.37
C SER A 379 23.99 -5.71 -3.86
N LEU A 380 22.73 -5.65 -3.42
CA LEU A 380 22.30 -5.96 -2.03
C LEU A 380 22.15 -7.47 -1.78
N SER A 381 22.91 -8.32 -2.48
CA SER A 381 22.76 -9.78 -2.56
C SER A 381 22.97 -10.55 -1.25
N THR A 382 23.23 -9.87 -0.13
CA THR A 382 23.43 -10.49 1.18
C THR A 382 22.13 -10.77 1.93
N ILE A 383 21.00 -10.17 1.54
CA ILE A 383 19.71 -10.36 2.24
C ILE A 383 18.84 -11.37 1.49
N PRO A 384 18.46 -12.51 2.11
CA PRO A 384 17.67 -13.56 1.47
C PRO A 384 16.25 -13.07 1.15
N ARG A 385 15.80 -13.32 -0.08
CA ARG A 385 14.47 -12.92 -0.59
C ARG A 385 13.50 -14.07 -0.55
N GLU A 386 12.27 -13.80 -0.12
CA GLU A 386 11.14 -14.71 -0.35
C GLU A 386 10.33 -14.25 -1.56
N GLN A 387 10.20 -15.12 -2.55
CA GLN A 387 9.01 -15.18 -3.41
C GLN A 387 8.77 -16.65 -3.76
N PRO A 388 7.54 -17.16 -3.57
CA PRO A 388 6.61 -17.05 -4.68
C PRO A 388 5.15 -16.79 -4.26
N ILE A 389 4.55 -15.73 -4.83
CA ILE A 389 3.11 -15.40 -4.77
C ILE A 389 2.21 -16.62 -5.03
N ARG A 390 2.72 -17.61 -5.78
CA ARG A 390 2.09 -18.89 -6.05
C ARG A 390 1.58 -19.60 -4.78
N ASP A 391 2.39 -19.69 -3.74
CA ASP A 391 2.02 -20.47 -2.54
C ASP A 391 0.89 -19.78 -1.75
N ASP A 392 0.86 -18.44 -1.76
CA ASP A 392 -0.24 -17.66 -1.20
C ASP A 392 -1.51 -17.78 -2.05
N LEU A 393 -1.39 -17.77 -3.38
CA LEU A 393 -2.54 -17.97 -4.29
C LEU A 393 -3.12 -19.38 -4.19
N GLU A 394 -2.28 -20.41 -4.07
CA GLU A 394 -2.71 -21.79 -3.85
C GLU A 394 -3.47 -21.93 -2.51
N ARG A 395 -3.03 -21.22 -1.47
CA ARG A 395 -3.72 -21.15 -0.17
C ARG A 395 -5.11 -20.51 -0.28
N ILE A 396 -5.22 -19.39 -1.01
CA ILE A 396 -6.51 -18.72 -1.26
C ILE A 396 -7.45 -19.62 -2.08
N ALA A 397 -6.92 -20.30 -3.10
CA ALA A 397 -7.71 -21.22 -3.93
C ALA A 397 -8.23 -22.42 -3.12
N MET A 398 -7.41 -22.95 -2.20
CA MET A 398 -7.81 -24.00 -1.27
C MET A 398 -8.93 -23.51 -0.34
N GLN A 399 -8.76 -22.37 0.33
CA GLN A 399 -9.80 -21.79 1.18
C GLN A 399 -11.11 -21.51 0.42
N SER A 400 -11.01 -21.06 -0.83
CA SER A 400 -12.19 -20.82 -1.68
C SER A 400 -12.94 -22.11 -2.00
N ARG A 401 -12.22 -23.19 -2.31
CA ARG A 401 -12.81 -24.53 -2.53
C ARG A 401 -13.48 -25.05 -1.27
N ASP A 402 -12.84 -24.91 -0.11
CA ASP A 402 -13.39 -25.33 1.16
C ASP A 402 -14.66 -24.55 1.52
N ALA A 403 -14.65 -23.23 1.34
CA ALA A 403 -15.83 -22.38 1.55
C ALA A 403 -16.98 -22.76 0.62
N ALA A 404 -16.71 -23.02 -0.67
CA ALA A 404 -17.73 -23.46 -1.62
C ALA A 404 -18.30 -24.85 -1.25
N ARG A 405 -17.45 -25.76 -0.77
CA ARG A 405 -17.86 -27.08 -0.30
C ARG A 405 -18.72 -26.98 0.96
N GLN A 406 -18.30 -26.21 1.96
CA GLN A 406 -19.07 -25.98 3.18
C GLN A 406 -20.42 -25.32 2.87
N LYS A 407 -20.45 -24.31 2.00
CA LYS A 407 -21.70 -23.68 1.55
C LYS A 407 -22.64 -24.71 0.93
N ARG A 408 -22.14 -25.59 0.06
CA ARG A 408 -22.95 -26.65 -0.55
C ARG A 408 -23.51 -27.60 0.51
N ILE A 409 -22.67 -28.08 1.43
CA ILE A 409 -23.10 -28.95 2.54
C ILE A 409 -24.21 -28.28 3.36
N VAL A 410 -24.05 -27.00 3.72
CA VAL A 410 -25.07 -26.26 4.49
C VAL A 410 -26.36 -26.12 3.68
N MET A 411 -26.29 -25.77 2.39
CA MET A 411 -27.48 -25.63 1.54
C MET A 411 -28.20 -26.96 1.32
N ASP A 412 -27.45 -28.06 1.16
CA ASP A 412 -28.02 -29.40 1.01
C ASP A 412 -28.70 -29.86 2.31
N LEU A 413 -28.06 -29.62 3.47
CA LEU A 413 -28.62 -29.95 4.79
C LEU A 413 -29.80 -29.06 5.18
N GLN A 414 -29.94 -27.87 4.60
CA GLN A 414 -30.99 -26.92 4.97
C GLN A 414 -32.38 -27.50 4.74
N THR A 415 -32.58 -28.23 3.64
CA THR A 415 -33.87 -28.89 3.35
C THR A 415 -34.18 -29.98 4.39
N ASP A 416 -33.19 -30.77 4.79
CA ASP A 416 -33.36 -31.82 5.79
C ASP A 416 -33.61 -31.25 7.19
N ILE A 417 -32.93 -30.14 7.53
CA ILE A 417 -33.16 -29.39 8.77
C ILE A 417 -34.57 -28.80 8.79
N ASP A 418 -35.01 -28.17 7.69
CA ASP A 418 -36.35 -27.60 7.59
C ASP A 418 -37.42 -28.68 7.76
N LEU A 419 -37.26 -29.84 7.12
CA LEU A 419 -38.15 -30.99 7.30
C LEU A 419 -38.12 -31.57 8.72
N ALA A 420 -36.94 -31.63 9.36
CA ALA A 420 -36.80 -32.12 10.72
C ALA A 420 -37.44 -31.15 11.73
N VAL A 421 -37.26 -29.85 11.55
CA VAL A 421 -37.89 -28.78 12.34
C VAL A 421 -39.40 -28.81 12.15
N GLU A 422 -39.90 -28.92 10.91
CA GLU A 422 -41.34 -29.05 10.61
C GLU A 422 -41.94 -30.28 11.28
N LYS A 423 -41.21 -31.41 11.31
CA LYS A 423 -41.64 -32.64 11.99
C LYS A 423 -41.61 -32.56 13.51
N LEU A 424 -40.69 -31.80 14.09
CA LEU A 424 -40.54 -31.63 15.55
C LEU A 424 -41.50 -30.58 16.13
N PHE A 425 -41.79 -29.52 15.38
CA PHE A 425 -42.59 -28.38 15.87
C PHE A 425 -43.99 -28.28 15.25
N GLY A 426 -44.28 -29.02 14.17
CA GLY A 426 -45.55 -28.92 13.45
C GLY A 426 -45.79 -27.49 12.92
N TYR A 427 -46.87 -27.29 12.16
CA TYR A 427 -47.28 -25.96 11.65
C TYR A 427 -47.57 -24.99 12.81
N THR A 428 -46.54 -24.38 13.37
CA THR A 428 -46.70 -23.19 14.20
C THR A 428 -46.77 -22.01 13.22
N PHE A 429 -47.99 -21.67 12.79
CA PHE A 429 -48.28 -20.38 12.19
C PHE A 429 -47.82 -19.30 13.18
N LEU A 430 -46.64 -18.72 12.95
CA LEU A 430 -46.27 -17.44 13.53
C LEU A 430 -47.03 -16.35 12.75
N LEU A 431 -48.29 -16.17 13.12
CA LEU A 431 -48.99 -14.89 12.97
C LEU A 431 -48.63 -14.07 14.21
N ASP A 432 -47.66 -13.17 14.07
CA ASP A 432 -47.70 -11.78 14.55
C ASP A 432 -46.48 -11.00 14.02
#